data_AF-A0A2S1YLM8-F1
#
_entry.id   AF-A0A2S1YLM8-F1
#
_cell.length_a   1.000
_cell.length_b   1.000
_cell.length_c   1.000
_cell.angle_alpha   90.00
_cell.angle_beta   90.00
_cell.angle_gamma   90.00
#
_symmetry.space_group_name_H-M   'P 1'
#
loop_
_entity.id
_entity.type
_entity.pdbx_description
1 polymer ?
#
loop_
_entity_poly.entity_id
_entity_poly.type
_entity_poly.pdbx_seq_one_letter_code
_entity_poly.pdbx_strand_id
1 'polypeptide(L)'
;MEKQILDKNQWQLLRTNFNNNYDYNDDWKNIIELFRTRIENYYLSPINKIKVPGILKGEGFAILTIQCALIEMFAAFKSGQIHNYRKNGNRPSFEYKVADHCFINFLQTEKIFENHFYRYSAGGVKILNDPFKAKDFYSSVRCGLMHEARTKGSWVINAKRVYKGTERIFITEDSGTIRVDRNILSKLLNEYFDNYLLELSAQTQIGNNLRRLFARKLDHLYDIAPDSNNYDWWQDN
;
A
#
# COMPACT_ATOMS: atom_id res chain seq x y z
N MET A 1 -11.62 -19.79 -1.01
CA MET A 1 -12.28 -19.27 -2.23
C MET A 1 -13.61 -18.60 -1.88
N GLU A 2 -14.44 -19.23 -1.04
CA GLU A 2 -15.73 -18.68 -0.56
C GLU A 2 -15.64 -17.28 0.05
N LYS A 3 -14.63 -16.99 0.88
CA LYS A 3 -14.48 -15.67 1.52
C LYS A 3 -14.37 -14.51 0.52
N GLN A 4 -13.62 -14.67 -0.58
CA GLN A 4 -13.49 -13.60 -1.59
C GLN A 4 -14.80 -13.34 -2.32
N ILE A 5 -15.61 -14.37 -2.53
CA ILE A 5 -16.95 -14.26 -3.14
C ILE A 5 -17.90 -13.54 -2.18
N LEU A 6 -17.85 -13.87 -0.89
CA LEU A 6 -18.63 -13.19 0.15
C LEU A 6 -18.26 -11.71 0.26
N ASP A 7 -16.97 -11.39 0.27
CA ASP A 7 -16.49 -10.00 0.31
C ASP A 7 -17.05 -9.20 -0.88
N LYS A 8 -17.01 -9.78 -2.09
CA LYS A 8 -17.54 -9.17 -3.32
C LYS A 8 -19.05 -8.92 -3.22
N ASN A 9 -19.82 -9.92 -2.80
CA ASN A 9 -21.26 -9.81 -2.67
C ASN A 9 -21.67 -8.72 -1.66
N GLN A 10 -20.94 -8.62 -0.54
CA GLN A 10 -21.16 -7.58 0.46
C GLN A 10 -20.89 -6.19 -0.10
N TRP A 11 -19.78 -5.99 -0.83
CA TRP A 11 -19.50 -4.71 -1.47
C TRP A 11 -20.55 -4.35 -2.54
N GLN A 12 -20.99 -5.31 -3.35
CA GLN A 12 -22.05 -5.10 -4.35
C GLN A 12 -23.37 -4.62 -3.73
N LEU A 13 -23.70 -5.11 -2.54
CA LEU A 13 -24.87 -4.67 -1.79
C LEU A 13 -24.66 -3.28 -1.16
N LEU A 14 -23.55 -3.09 -0.43
CA LEU A 14 -23.32 -1.83 0.29
C LEU A 14 -23.14 -0.63 -0.66
N ARG A 15 -22.51 -0.84 -1.82
CA ARG A 15 -22.24 0.26 -2.76
C ARG A 15 -23.51 0.93 -3.29
N THR A 16 -24.65 0.23 -3.33
CA THR A 16 -25.94 0.83 -3.75
C THR A 16 -26.50 1.80 -2.73
N ASN A 17 -26.10 1.68 -1.46
CA ASN A 17 -26.60 2.54 -0.38
C ASN A 17 -25.91 3.91 -0.36
N PHE A 18 -24.68 4.00 -0.88
CA PHE A 18 -23.92 5.24 -0.79
C PHE A 18 -24.49 6.34 -1.69
N ASN A 19 -25.00 6.06 -2.89
CA ASN A 19 -25.60 7.07 -3.79
C ASN A 19 -24.75 8.36 -3.93
N ASN A 20 -23.43 8.22 -4.11
CA ASN A 20 -22.45 9.32 -4.12
C ASN A 20 -22.38 10.17 -2.83
N ASN A 21 -22.90 9.64 -1.72
CA ASN A 21 -22.73 10.17 -0.38
C ASN A 21 -21.50 9.53 0.29
N TYR A 22 -20.54 10.38 0.62
CA TYR A 22 -19.29 10.00 1.26
C TYR A 22 -19.23 10.41 2.73
N ASP A 23 -20.32 10.83 3.35
CA ASP A 23 -20.35 11.09 4.79
C ASP A 23 -20.25 9.77 5.55
N TYR A 24 -19.37 9.73 6.54
CA TYR A 24 -19.15 8.51 7.32
C TYR A 24 -20.42 8.10 8.06
N ASN A 25 -20.83 6.84 7.86
CA ASN A 25 -22.00 6.22 8.48
C ASN A 25 -21.71 4.73 8.77
N ASP A 26 -22.72 3.98 9.23
CA ASP A 26 -22.55 2.56 9.55
C ASP A 26 -22.22 1.70 8.33
N ASP A 27 -22.70 2.05 7.12
CA ASP A 27 -22.34 1.33 5.90
C ASP A 27 -20.85 1.53 5.56
N TRP A 28 -20.32 2.75 5.72
CA TRP A 28 -18.90 3.02 5.58
C TRP A 28 -18.06 2.29 6.62
N LYS A 29 -18.51 2.28 7.88
CA LYS A 29 -17.88 1.50 8.95
C LYS A 29 -17.79 0.01 8.58
N ASN A 30 -18.89 -0.55 8.09
CA ASN A 30 -18.97 -1.97 7.72
C ASN A 30 -17.99 -2.32 6.58
N ILE A 31 -17.91 -1.50 5.52
CA ILE A 31 -17.01 -1.78 4.41
C ILE A 31 -15.53 -1.55 4.77
N ILE A 32 -15.24 -0.58 5.65
CA ILE A 32 -13.89 -0.35 6.19
C ILE A 32 -13.45 -1.58 7.03
N GLU A 33 -14.34 -2.14 7.84
CA GLU A 33 -14.05 -3.34 8.63
C GLU A 33 -13.87 -4.58 7.75
N LEU A 34 -14.67 -4.73 6.69
CA LEU A 34 -14.48 -5.79 5.70
C LEU A 34 -13.08 -5.69 5.05
N PHE A 35 -12.66 -4.48 4.69
CA PHE A 35 -11.35 -4.23 4.12
C PHE A 35 -10.21 -4.51 5.11
N ARG A 36 -10.34 -4.06 6.37
CA ARG A 36 -9.41 -4.41 7.46
C ARG A 36 -9.24 -5.91 7.57
N THR A 37 -10.35 -6.63 7.76
CA THR A 37 -10.39 -8.09 7.90
C THR A 37 -9.73 -8.77 6.69
N ARG A 38 -9.94 -8.27 5.47
CA ARG A 38 -9.30 -8.81 4.27
C ARG A 38 -7.78 -8.67 4.31
N ILE A 39 -7.26 -7.46 4.58
CA ILE A 39 -5.81 -7.21 4.58
C ILE A 39 -5.12 -8.00 5.71
N GLU A 40 -5.75 -8.05 6.87
CA GLU A 40 -5.26 -8.83 8.01
C GLU A 40 -5.17 -10.32 7.69
N ASN A 41 -6.23 -10.90 7.11
CA ASN A 41 -6.27 -12.33 6.85
C ASN A 41 -5.39 -12.76 5.68
N TYR A 42 -5.33 -11.96 4.61
CA TYR A 42 -4.64 -12.36 3.38
C TYR A 42 -3.15 -12.02 3.37
N TYR A 43 -2.72 -11.03 4.18
CA TYR A 43 -1.35 -10.54 4.11
C TYR A 43 -0.68 -10.42 5.49
N LEU A 44 -1.25 -9.65 6.42
CA LEU A 44 -0.55 -9.32 7.67
C LEU A 44 -0.42 -10.54 8.60
N SER A 45 -1.49 -11.32 8.78
CA SER A 45 -1.46 -12.55 9.57
C SER A 45 -0.55 -13.62 8.94
N PRO A 46 -0.58 -13.87 7.61
CA PRO A 46 0.42 -14.71 6.95
C PRO A 46 1.87 -14.25 7.16
N ILE A 47 2.17 -12.95 7.02
CA ILE A 47 3.51 -12.40 7.34
C ILE A 47 3.91 -12.78 8.77
N ASN A 48 3.01 -12.61 9.73
CA ASN A 48 3.29 -12.94 11.14
C ASN A 48 3.52 -14.44 11.34
N LYS A 49 2.74 -15.31 10.68
CA LYS A 49 2.96 -16.77 10.75
C LYS A 49 4.31 -17.18 10.15
N ILE A 50 4.74 -16.54 9.05
CA ILE A 50 6.05 -16.80 8.42
C ILE A 50 7.20 -16.37 9.34
N LYS A 51 7.03 -15.30 10.13
CA LYS A 51 8.02 -14.87 11.12
C LYS A 51 8.17 -15.83 12.31
N VAL A 52 7.13 -16.61 12.64
CA VAL A 52 6.97 -17.36 13.92
C VAL A 52 7.73 -18.70 13.99
N PRO A 53 8.87 -18.84 13.29
CA PRO A 53 9.92 -19.60 13.96
C PRO A 53 11.25 -18.84 14.14
N GLY A 54 11.33 -17.54 13.82
CA GLY A 54 12.49 -16.69 14.12
C GLY A 54 13.82 -17.24 13.60
N ILE A 55 13.77 -18.15 12.62
CA ILE A 55 14.90 -19.02 12.25
C ILE A 55 15.93 -18.24 11.45
N LEU A 56 15.54 -17.13 10.80
CA LEU A 56 16.40 -16.27 9.98
C LEU A 56 17.12 -17.08 8.87
N LYS A 57 16.40 -17.99 8.20
CA LYS A 57 16.94 -18.92 7.20
C LYS A 57 16.54 -18.61 5.75
N GLY A 58 15.81 -17.53 5.51
CA GLY A 58 15.47 -17.08 4.15
C GLY A 58 14.04 -16.58 3.98
N GLU A 59 13.22 -16.68 5.03
CA GLU A 59 11.83 -16.22 5.07
C GLU A 59 11.68 -14.72 4.76
N GLY A 60 12.78 -13.97 4.85
CA GLY A 60 12.83 -12.56 4.49
C GLY A 60 12.45 -12.26 3.05
N PHE A 61 12.76 -13.14 2.10
CA PHE A 61 12.37 -12.96 0.71
C PHE A 61 10.84 -13.01 0.56
N ALA A 62 10.20 -14.04 1.10
CA ALA A 62 8.74 -14.18 1.07
C ALA A 62 8.05 -13.01 1.77
N ILE A 63 8.52 -12.63 2.97
CA ILE A 63 7.96 -11.50 3.73
C ILE A 63 8.08 -10.20 2.93
N LEU A 64 9.27 -9.88 2.41
CA LEU A 64 9.50 -8.62 1.72
C LEU A 64 8.77 -8.55 0.37
N THR A 65 8.57 -9.67 -0.32
CA THR A 65 7.72 -9.74 -1.52
C THR A 65 6.28 -9.35 -1.19
N ILE A 66 5.70 -9.91 -0.11
CA ILE A 66 4.34 -9.56 0.32
C ILE A 66 4.26 -8.09 0.74
N GLN A 67 5.27 -7.59 1.46
CA GLN A 67 5.33 -6.18 1.84
C GLN A 67 5.39 -5.25 0.63
N CYS A 68 6.14 -5.60 -0.42
CA CYS A 68 6.15 -4.82 -1.65
C CYS A 68 4.78 -4.82 -2.34
N ALA A 69 4.05 -5.94 -2.33
CA ALA A 69 2.68 -5.98 -2.83
C ALA A 69 1.73 -5.10 -2.00
N LEU A 70 1.89 -5.09 -0.66
CA LEU A 70 1.13 -4.20 0.22
C LEU A 70 1.42 -2.73 -0.04
N ILE A 71 2.69 -2.34 -0.23
CA ILE A 71 3.06 -0.95 -0.57
C ILE A 71 2.35 -0.48 -1.84
N GLU A 72 2.39 -1.29 -2.90
CA GLU A 72 1.69 -0.98 -4.16
C GLU A 72 0.18 -0.86 -3.97
N MET A 73 -0.42 -1.80 -3.23
CA MET A 73 -1.85 -1.80 -2.95
C MET A 73 -2.25 -0.55 -2.16
N PHE A 74 -1.51 -0.21 -1.09
CA PHE A 74 -1.75 0.98 -0.28
C PHE A 74 -1.62 2.27 -1.09
N ALA A 75 -0.62 2.37 -1.97
CA ALA A 75 -0.46 3.49 -2.88
C ALA A 75 -1.70 3.64 -3.79
N ALA A 76 -2.13 2.55 -4.42
CA ALA A 76 -3.28 2.54 -5.31
C ALA A 76 -4.60 2.86 -4.59
N PHE A 77 -4.78 2.38 -3.36
CA PHE A 77 -5.95 2.69 -2.52
C PHE A 77 -5.98 4.16 -2.09
N LYS A 78 -4.84 4.73 -1.72
CA LYS A 78 -4.75 6.14 -1.32
C LYS A 78 -5.00 7.11 -2.48
N SER A 79 -4.47 6.81 -3.67
CA SER A 79 -4.67 7.64 -4.86
C SER A 79 -5.96 7.34 -5.62
N GLY A 80 -6.64 6.24 -5.30
CA GLY A 80 -7.77 5.75 -6.07
C GLY A 80 -7.40 5.34 -7.49
N GLN A 81 -6.15 4.94 -7.74
CA GLN A 81 -5.66 4.67 -9.10
C GLN A 81 -5.72 3.19 -9.50
N ILE A 82 -5.97 2.95 -10.78
CA ILE A 82 -6.15 1.61 -11.35
C ILE A 82 -5.07 1.31 -12.38
N HIS A 83 -4.43 0.15 -12.23
CA HIS A 83 -3.42 -0.31 -13.17
C HIS A 83 -4.08 -0.88 -14.43
N ASN A 84 -3.90 -0.24 -15.58
CA ASN A 84 -4.42 -0.70 -16.86
C ASN A 84 -3.29 -0.78 -17.90
N TYR A 85 -2.81 -2.00 -18.16
CA TYR A 85 -1.71 -2.25 -19.10
C TYR A 85 -2.15 -2.34 -20.56
N ARG A 86 -3.46 -2.48 -20.82
CA ARG A 86 -4.00 -2.84 -22.15
C ARG A 86 -4.52 -1.66 -22.96
N LYS A 87 -4.67 -0.45 -22.39
CA LYS A 87 -5.36 0.65 -23.08
C LYS A 87 -4.42 1.66 -23.74
N ASN A 88 -4.56 1.77 -25.06
CA ASN A 88 -4.02 2.84 -25.91
C ASN A 88 -5.11 3.92 -26.09
N GLY A 89 -4.77 5.21 -25.97
CA GLY A 89 -5.71 6.35 -26.13
C GLY A 89 -5.83 7.25 -24.90
N ASN A 90 -6.82 8.17 -24.90
CA ASN A 90 -7.14 9.04 -23.78
C ASN A 90 -7.48 8.19 -22.54
N ARG A 91 -6.71 8.38 -21.48
CA ARG A 91 -6.88 7.70 -20.19
C ARG A 91 -7.63 8.60 -19.24
N PRO A 92 -8.61 8.06 -18.48
CA PRO A 92 -9.05 8.74 -17.28
C PRO A 92 -7.86 8.99 -16.35
N SER A 93 -7.88 10.11 -15.64
CA SER A 93 -6.84 10.54 -14.68
C SER A 93 -6.57 9.50 -13.58
N PHE A 94 -7.54 8.64 -13.30
CA PHE A 94 -7.45 7.56 -12.32
C PHE A 94 -6.80 6.26 -12.87
N GLU A 95 -6.42 6.18 -14.14
CA GLU A 95 -5.70 5.02 -14.69
C GLU A 95 -4.18 5.28 -14.80
N TYR A 96 -3.37 4.28 -14.48
CA TYR A 96 -1.92 4.29 -14.69
C TYR A 96 -1.45 3.05 -15.46
N LYS A 97 -0.44 3.24 -16.32
CA LYS A 97 0.17 2.16 -17.13
C LYS A 97 1.37 1.53 -16.44
N VAL A 98 2.14 2.32 -15.70
CA VAL A 98 3.42 1.89 -15.16
C VAL A 98 3.35 1.97 -13.64
N ALA A 99 3.48 0.82 -13.00
CA ALA A 99 3.40 0.69 -11.54
C ALA A 99 4.49 1.45 -10.79
N ASP A 100 5.58 1.81 -11.47
CA ASP A 100 6.65 2.59 -10.89
C ASP A 100 6.15 3.95 -10.37
N HIS A 101 5.26 4.63 -11.08
CA HIS A 101 4.80 5.97 -10.68
C HIS A 101 4.03 5.94 -9.36
N CYS A 102 3.04 5.06 -9.22
CA CYS A 102 2.23 4.98 -8.00
C CYS A 102 3.09 4.57 -6.80
N PHE A 103 3.91 3.53 -6.99
CA PHE A 103 4.80 3.00 -5.96
C PHE A 103 5.88 4.01 -5.54
N ILE A 104 6.60 4.61 -6.49
CA ILE A 104 7.69 5.57 -6.21
C ILE A 104 7.14 6.83 -5.57
N ASN A 105 6.01 7.36 -6.06
CA ASN A 105 5.38 8.53 -5.45
C ASN A 105 5.02 8.25 -3.99
N PHE A 106 4.42 7.10 -3.70
CA PHE A 106 4.08 6.70 -2.34
C PHE A 106 5.29 6.61 -1.41
N LEU A 107 6.40 6.04 -1.88
CA LEU A 107 7.68 6.02 -1.16
C LEU A 107 8.19 7.44 -0.86
N GLN A 108 7.92 8.40 -1.74
CA GLN A 108 8.37 9.78 -1.62
C GLN A 108 7.39 10.69 -0.87
N THR A 109 6.16 10.25 -0.59
CA THR A 109 5.12 11.09 0.04
C THR A 109 4.75 10.66 1.46
N GLU A 110 4.73 9.36 1.75
CA GLU A 110 4.20 8.89 3.04
C GLU A 110 5.19 8.98 4.18
N LYS A 111 4.70 9.44 5.34
CA LYS A 111 5.49 9.66 6.55
C LYS A 111 6.28 8.45 7.02
N ILE A 112 5.78 7.23 6.79
CA ILE A 112 6.50 6.00 7.15
C ILE A 112 7.82 5.80 6.38
N PHE A 113 8.02 6.53 5.27
CA PHE A 113 9.20 6.51 4.43
C PHE A 113 10.10 7.74 4.58
N GLU A 114 9.72 8.68 5.46
CA GLU A 114 10.59 9.77 5.85
C GLU A 114 11.91 9.21 6.42
N ASN A 115 13.02 9.87 6.10
CA ASN A 115 14.39 9.45 6.39
C ASN A 115 14.84 8.18 5.66
N HIS A 116 14.08 7.72 4.66
CA HIS A 116 14.46 6.61 3.77
C HIS A 116 14.54 7.07 2.32
N PHE A 117 13.44 7.64 1.82
CA PHE A 117 13.32 8.07 0.42
C PHE A 117 13.11 9.58 0.28
N TYR A 118 12.91 10.27 1.39
CA TYR A 118 12.94 11.72 1.45
C TYR A 118 13.24 12.18 2.88
N ARG A 119 13.70 13.41 3.04
CA ARG A 119 13.83 14.10 4.33
C ARG A 119 13.59 15.60 4.16
N TYR A 120 13.47 16.33 5.26
CA TYR A 120 13.42 17.78 5.23
C TYR A 120 14.81 18.36 5.55
N SER A 121 15.21 19.38 4.80
CA SER A 121 16.40 20.18 5.13
C SER A 121 16.16 21.00 6.41
N ALA A 122 17.21 21.59 6.97
CA ALA A 122 17.09 22.50 8.11
C ALA A 122 16.13 23.69 7.85
N GLY A 123 15.94 24.07 6.58
CA GLY A 123 14.99 25.11 6.16
C GLY A 123 13.58 24.60 5.84
N GLY A 124 13.24 23.35 6.17
CA GLY A 124 11.92 22.77 5.92
C GLY A 124 11.66 22.38 4.45
N VAL A 125 12.68 22.37 3.59
CA VAL A 125 12.53 21.98 2.19
C VAL A 125 12.60 20.45 2.07
N LYS A 126 11.60 19.85 1.42
CA LYS A 126 11.57 18.41 1.17
C LYS A 126 12.60 18.01 0.10
N ILE A 127 13.56 17.18 0.49
CA ILE A 127 14.58 16.60 -0.37
C ILE A 127 14.15 15.16 -0.71
N LEU A 128 13.95 14.87 -1.99
CA LEU A 128 13.58 13.54 -2.47
C LEU A 128 14.83 12.70 -2.79
N ASN A 129 14.67 11.38 -2.71
CA ASN A 129 15.70 10.38 -3.00
C ASN A 129 16.93 10.48 -2.11
N ASP A 130 16.71 10.80 -0.84
CA ASP A 130 17.73 11.02 0.16
C ASP A 130 17.24 10.48 1.52
N PRO A 131 17.95 9.53 2.16
CA PRO A 131 19.26 8.98 1.77
C PRO A 131 19.25 7.99 0.60
N PHE A 132 18.12 7.36 0.28
CA PHE A 132 18.04 6.33 -0.77
C PHE A 132 17.10 6.76 -1.91
N LYS A 133 17.42 6.32 -3.13
CA LYS A 133 16.54 6.56 -4.29
C LYS A 133 15.37 5.58 -4.27
N ALA A 134 14.14 6.11 -4.31
CA ALA A 134 12.92 5.27 -4.36
C ALA A 134 12.89 4.37 -5.61
N LYS A 135 13.42 4.85 -6.74
CA LYS A 135 13.55 4.09 -7.99
C LYS A 135 14.48 2.87 -7.84
N ASP A 136 15.52 2.98 -7.02
CA ASP A 136 16.46 1.87 -6.80
C ASP A 136 15.80 0.79 -5.95
N PHE A 137 15.05 1.16 -4.91
CA PHE A 137 14.24 0.21 -4.14
C PHE A 137 13.18 -0.47 -5.03
N TYR A 138 12.47 0.30 -5.86
CA TYR A 138 11.49 -0.27 -6.79
C TYR A 138 12.11 -1.30 -7.75
N SER A 139 13.21 -0.94 -8.42
CA SER A 139 13.83 -1.79 -9.44
C SER A 139 14.63 -2.96 -8.85
N SER A 140 15.37 -2.73 -7.76
CA SER A 140 16.33 -3.68 -7.20
C SER A 140 15.77 -4.55 -6.07
N VAL A 141 14.74 -4.07 -5.37
CA VAL A 141 14.06 -4.84 -4.32
C VAL A 141 12.72 -5.35 -4.84
N ARG A 142 11.75 -4.47 -5.13
CA ARG A 142 10.39 -4.91 -5.52
C ARG A 142 10.39 -5.74 -6.81
N CYS A 143 10.92 -5.20 -7.90
CA CYS A 143 10.94 -5.91 -9.19
C CYS A 143 11.90 -7.11 -9.17
N GLY A 144 13.05 -7.01 -8.50
CA GLY A 144 13.96 -8.13 -8.31
C GLY A 144 13.28 -9.31 -7.60
N LEU A 145 12.58 -9.05 -6.50
CA LEU A 145 11.89 -10.08 -5.74
C LEU A 145 10.74 -10.71 -6.54
N MET A 146 9.95 -9.88 -7.22
CA MET A 146 8.76 -10.35 -7.93
C MET A 146 9.09 -11.11 -9.23
N HIS A 147 10.11 -10.67 -9.98
CA HIS A 147 10.40 -11.22 -11.31
C HIS A 147 11.61 -12.15 -11.34
N GLU A 148 12.51 -12.06 -10.36
CA GLU A 148 13.77 -12.82 -10.34
C GLU A 148 14.02 -13.55 -9.01
N ALA A 149 13.07 -13.49 -8.06
CA ALA A 149 13.20 -14.09 -6.74
C ALA A 149 14.50 -13.71 -5.99
N ARG A 150 15.04 -12.51 -6.25
CA ARG A 150 16.30 -12.02 -5.65
C ARG A 150 16.27 -10.50 -5.42
N THR A 151 17.13 -10.00 -4.53
CA THR A 151 17.48 -8.57 -4.54
C THR A 151 18.64 -8.33 -5.52
N LYS A 152 18.73 -7.12 -6.08
CA LYS A 152 19.78 -6.74 -7.04
C LYS A 152 20.80 -5.78 -6.42
N GLY A 153 22.01 -5.76 -6.97
CA GLY A 153 23.08 -4.86 -6.54
C GLY A 153 23.45 -5.10 -5.07
N SER A 154 23.64 -4.01 -4.33
CA SER A 154 24.01 -4.03 -2.92
C SER A 154 22.84 -4.25 -1.94
N TRP A 155 21.63 -4.46 -2.44
CA TRP A 155 20.44 -4.62 -1.61
C TRP A 155 20.39 -6.01 -0.99
N VAL A 156 20.22 -6.08 0.32
CA VAL A 156 20.03 -7.34 1.06
C VAL A 156 18.89 -7.21 2.06
N ILE A 157 18.28 -8.33 2.42
CA ILE A 157 17.19 -8.39 3.40
C ILE A 157 17.79 -8.71 4.77
N ASN A 158 17.41 -7.93 5.78
CA ASN A 158 17.86 -8.09 7.16
C ASN A 158 16.68 -8.35 8.10
N ALA A 159 16.99 -8.97 9.23
CA ALA A 159 16.12 -9.07 10.39
C ALA A 159 16.97 -9.32 11.64
N LYS A 160 16.56 -8.74 12.76
CA LYS A 160 17.17 -8.93 14.08
C LYS A 160 16.33 -9.92 14.89
N ARG A 161 16.95 -10.57 15.87
CA ARG A 161 16.24 -11.41 16.85
C ARG A 161 15.54 -10.57 17.91
N VAL A 162 16.11 -9.42 18.26
CA VAL A 162 15.63 -8.54 19.32
C VAL A 162 15.46 -7.14 18.76
N TYR A 163 14.31 -6.54 19.02
CA TYR A 163 13.98 -5.15 18.72
C TYR A 163 13.62 -4.45 20.02
N LYS A 164 13.97 -3.17 20.15
CA LYS A 164 13.56 -2.32 21.27
C LYS A 164 12.10 -1.88 21.14
N GLY A 165 11.51 -2.02 19.95
CA GLY A 165 10.13 -1.65 19.66
C GLY A 165 9.97 -0.18 19.28
N THR A 166 10.99 0.65 19.44
CA THR A 166 10.99 2.08 19.08
C THR A 166 11.65 2.35 17.72
N GLU A 167 12.26 1.35 17.10
CA GLU A 167 12.93 1.51 15.82
C GLU A 167 11.94 1.93 14.71
N ARG A 168 12.40 2.87 13.87
CA ARG A 168 11.66 3.36 12.70
C ARG A 168 12.51 3.37 11.41
N ILE A 169 13.82 3.18 11.51
CA ILE A 169 14.69 3.12 10.34
C ILE A 169 14.77 1.68 9.85
N PHE A 170 14.15 1.39 8.71
CA PHE A 170 14.13 0.06 8.10
C PHE A 170 15.11 -0.09 6.93
N ILE A 171 15.73 1.00 6.45
CA ILE A 171 16.82 0.93 5.47
C ILE A 171 18.07 1.54 6.07
N THR A 172 19.16 0.78 6.07
CA THR A 172 20.47 1.26 6.52
C THR A 172 21.53 0.86 5.51
N GLU A 173 22.55 1.68 5.36
CA GLU A 173 23.73 1.34 4.59
C GLU A 173 24.92 1.19 5.52
N ASP A 174 25.69 0.13 5.31
CA ASP A 174 27.00 -0.04 5.94
C ASP A 174 27.94 -0.73 4.96
N SER A 175 29.11 -0.12 4.76
CA SER A 175 30.18 -0.62 3.90
C SER A 175 29.71 -0.97 2.48
N GLY A 176 28.89 -0.09 1.88
CA GLY A 176 28.34 -0.25 0.54
C GLY A 176 27.23 -1.31 0.41
N THR A 177 26.77 -1.91 1.52
CA THR A 177 25.65 -2.85 1.56
C THR A 177 24.40 -2.18 2.12
N ILE A 178 23.32 -2.16 1.34
CA ILE A 178 22.04 -1.54 1.70
C ILE A 178 21.12 -2.63 2.26
N ARG A 179 20.73 -2.51 3.53
CA ARG A 179 19.97 -3.51 4.28
C ARG A 179 18.54 -3.06 4.49
N VAL A 180 17.57 -3.90 4.10
CA VAL A 180 16.14 -3.69 4.37
C VAL A 180 15.71 -4.55 5.56
N ASP A 181 15.42 -3.94 6.70
CA ASP A 181 14.87 -4.62 7.86
C ASP A 181 13.36 -4.88 7.68
N ARG A 182 13.04 -6.14 7.37
CA ARG A 182 11.67 -6.56 7.08
C ARG A 182 10.72 -6.43 8.27
N ASN A 183 11.21 -6.50 9.51
CA ASN A 183 10.34 -6.44 10.69
C ASN A 183 9.98 -5.00 11.03
N ILE A 184 10.94 -4.08 10.93
CA ILE A 184 10.66 -2.63 11.08
C ILE A 184 9.70 -2.20 9.97
N LEU A 185 9.96 -2.59 8.70
CA LEU A 185 9.02 -2.30 7.62
C LEU A 185 7.62 -2.89 7.87
N SER A 186 7.52 -4.11 8.41
CA SER A 186 6.21 -4.69 8.75
C SER A 186 5.45 -3.82 9.75
N LYS A 187 6.14 -3.39 10.82
CA LYS A 187 5.56 -2.54 11.85
C LYS A 187 5.06 -1.23 11.25
N LEU A 188 5.89 -0.56 10.45
CA LEU A 188 5.53 0.70 9.81
C LEU A 188 4.36 0.56 8.82
N LEU A 189 4.27 -0.55 8.09
CA LEU A 189 3.15 -0.82 7.20
C LEU A 189 1.84 -1.09 7.96
N ASN A 190 1.90 -1.75 9.12
CA ASN A 190 0.74 -1.88 10.01
C ASN A 190 0.30 -0.51 10.53
N GLU A 191 1.22 0.31 11.04
CA GLU A 191 0.93 1.67 11.51
C GLU A 191 0.31 2.52 10.39
N TYR A 192 0.85 2.46 9.18
CA TYR A 192 0.27 3.15 8.02
C TYR A 192 -1.15 2.68 7.75
N PHE A 193 -1.39 1.36 7.75
CA PHE A 193 -2.70 0.80 7.43
C PHE A 193 -3.74 1.21 8.46
N ASP A 194 -3.41 1.16 9.76
CA ASP A 194 -4.30 1.63 10.82
C ASP A 194 -4.63 3.12 10.67
N ASN A 195 -3.64 3.95 10.37
CA ASN A 195 -3.86 5.38 10.12
C ASN A 195 -4.74 5.63 8.88
N TYR A 196 -4.54 4.87 7.80
CA TYR A 196 -5.37 4.97 6.60
C TYR A 196 -6.84 4.65 6.90
N LEU A 197 -7.11 3.64 7.73
CA LEU A 197 -8.48 3.30 8.16
C LEU A 197 -9.08 4.39 9.06
N LEU A 198 -8.28 5.06 9.89
CA LEU A 198 -8.71 6.23 10.66
C LEU A 198 -9.05 7.41 9.75
N GLU A 199 -8.22 7.70 8.73
CA GLU A 199 -8.51 8.74 7.73
C GLU A 199 -9.80 8.43 6.96
N LEU A 200 -10.02 7.16 6.60
CA LEU A 200 -11.28 6.69 5.99
C LEU A 200 -12.48 6.82 6.92
N SER A 201 -12.28 6.87 8.23
CA SER A 201 -13.34 7.02 9.23
C SER A 201 -13.57 8.46 9.65
N ALA A 202 -12.72 9.39 9.20
CA ALA A 202 -12.81 10.80 9.58
C ALA A 202 -14.02 11.47 8.93
N GLN A 203 -14.81 12.16 9.74
CA GLN A 203 -15.94 13.01 9.30
C GLN A 203 -15.43 14.38 8.83
N THR A 204 -14.64 14.38 7.76
CA THR A 204 -14.03 15.58 7.17
C THR A 204 -14.11 15.53 5.66
N GLN A 205 -13.94 16.68 4.99
CA GLN A 205 -13.89 16.73 3.52
C GLN A 205 -12.76 15.87 2.94
N ILE A 206 -11.63 15.80 3.63
CA ILE A 206 -10.51 14.93 3.26
C ILE A 206 -10.94 13.46 3.34
N GLY A 207 -11.62 13.07 4.41
CA GLY A 207 -12.20 11.73 4.58
C GLY A 207 -13.25 11.40 3.51
N ASN A 208 -14.11 12.35 3.14
CA ASN A 208 -15.09 12.19 2.06
C ASN A 208 -14.40 11.89 0.73
N ASN A 209 -13.39 12.69 0.37
CA ASN A 209 -12.61 12.47 -0.85
C ASN A 209 -11.87 11.11 -0.80
N LEU A 210 -11.30 10.74 0.34
CA LEU A 210 -10.61 9.47 0.50
C LEU A 210 -11.57 8.28 0.33
N ARG A 211 -12.78 8.36 0.88
CA ARG A 211 -13.83 7.33 0.71
C ARG A 211 -14.29 7.19 -0.74
N ARG A 212 -14.34 8.29 -1.50
CA ARG A 212 -14.59 8.25 -2.95
C ARG A 212 -13.49 7.48 -3.71
N LEU A 213 -12.22 7.78 -3.44
CA LEU A 213 -11.08 7.08 -4.05
C LEU A 213 -11.05 5.60 -3.65
N PHE A 214 -11.36 5.32 -2.39
CA PHE A 214 -11.48 3.97 -1.84
C PHE A 214 -12.60 3.16 -2.53
N ALA A 215 -13.78 3.74 -2.76
CA ALA A 215 -14.88 3.08 -3.46
C ALA A 215 -14.50 2.64 -4.88
N ARG A 216 -13.86 3.52 -5.66
CA ARG A 216 -13.33 3.17 -7.00
C ARG A 216 -12.39 1.96 -6.92
N LYS A 217 -11.55 1.92 -5.89
CA LYS A 217 -10.59 0.83 -5.69
C LYS A 217 -11.22 -0.46 -5.21
N LEU A 218 -12.30 -0.40 -4.44
CA LEU A 218 -13.10 -1.57 -4.10
C LEU A 218 -13.78 -2.16 -5.34
N ASP A 219 -14.38 -1.34 -6.20
CA ASP A 219 -14.94 -1.84 -7.45
C ASP A 219 -13.89 -2.58 -8.28
N HIS A 220 -12.70 -1.98 -8.43
CA HIS A 220 -11.59 -2.64 -9.11
C HIS A 220 -11.12 -3.91 -8.40
N LEU A 221 -11.01 -3.90 -7.06
CA LEU A 221 -10.56 -5.06 -6.27
C LEU A 221 -11.49 -6.26 -6.45
N TYR A 222 -12.78 -6.03 -6.67
CA TYR A 222 -13.80 -7.05 -6.81
C TYR A 222 -14.25 -7.29 -8.27
N ASP A 223 -13.51 -6.77 -9.24
CA ASP A 223 -13.83 -6.89 -10.68
C ASP A 223 -15.29 -6.46 -10.98
N ILE A 224 -15.73 -5.35 -10.39
CA ILE A 224 -17.00 -4.71 -10.72
C ILE A 224 -16.74 -3.76 -11.88
N ALA A 225 -17.56 -3.86 -12.93
CA ALA A 225 -17.43 -3.02 -14.10
C ALA A 225 -17.60 -1.53 -13.74
N PRO A 226 -16.78 -0.62 -14.31
CA PRO A 226 -16.97 0.81 -14.14
C PRO A 226 -18.36 1.26 -14.56
N ASP A 227 -18.98 2.11 -13.74
CA ASP A 227 -20.32 2.65 -13.96
C ASP A 227 -20.34 4.15 -13.60
N SER A 228 -19.92 4.97 -14.56
CA SER A 228 -19.83 6.43 -14.42
C SER A 228 -21.18 7.14 -14.45
N ASN A 229 -22.25 6.44 -14.81
CA ASN A 229 -23.60 7.03 -14.86
C ASN A 229 -24.21 7.08 -13.46
N ASN A 230 -23.98 6.05 -12.65
CA ASN A 230 -24.54 5.96 -11.30
C ASN A 230 -23.54 6.38 -10.20
N TYR A 231 -22.23 6.26 -10.47
CA TYR A 231 -21.21 6.46 -9.45
C TYR A 231 -20.15 7.49 -9.87
N ASP A 232 -20.09 8.60 -9.15
CA ASP A 232 -19.17 9.70 -9.43
C ASP A 232 -17.70 9.30 -9.21
N TRP A 233 -17.44 8.25 -8.43
CA TRP A 233 -16.08 7.76 -8.24
C TRP A 233 -15.51 7.19 -9.53
N TRP A 234 -16.29 6.93 -10.57
CA TRP A 234 -15.79 6.58 -11.90
C TRP A 234 -15.59 7.78 -12.84
N GLN A 235 -15.85 8.99 -12.37
CA GLN A 235 -15.65 10.22 -13.12
C GLN A 235 -14.27 10.82 -12.80
N ASP A 236 -13.69 11.51 -13.78
CA ASP A 236 -12.49 12.31 -13.56
C ASP A 236 -12.81 13.52 -12.67
N ASN A 237 -11.82 13.95 -11.89
CA ASN A 237 -11.91 15.16 -11.07
C ASN A 237 -11.70 16.42 -11.92
#